data_AF-A0A931EM13-F1
#
_entry.id   AF-A0A931EM13-F1
#
_cell.length_a   1.000
_cell.length_b   1.000
_cell.length_c   1.000
_cell.angle_alpha   90.00
_cell.angle_beta   90.00
_cell.angle_gamma   90.00
#
_symmetry.space_group_name_H-M   'P 1'
#
loop_
_entity.id
_entity.type
_entity.pdbx_description
1 polymer ?
#
loop_
_entity_poly.entity_id
_entity_poly.type
_entity_poly.pdbx_seq_one_letter_code
_entity_poly.pdbx_strand_id
1 'polypeptide(L)'
;MKKDSTNKYKYSKIQYFFWLLSGAEISVLKDCPTDYNRQAGIGFTIFMTSFLAFCSGSYAGYFFGESWTSAVIFGLIWATLIFSIDRSMVVTLKKDPTKKKQNFWMAFITRAILALLIAFVISIPLELLIFKDNIEVHKPEFIQNKILTIQGNQKTIEGIDDILNRGQRIDSDLTEVQEESKFTEPQNNPAFDQIKRNLNNKIAEKEALRTKMNSAITARQNAWSAIPTYFDSRDSIYKKNPNSSQYRTWEIRRNEATIASQNFNVFDQASLNALQKQKDDFIKTWRETLTEKEKALLDDKAKNRNKERTADDNIMGARNQIDSLLVKNQNGFVFNFMVLEDAAKRYKEVLIPIETSTNNNELNEFENSEVSQTPQKFKKVTQYDPEGATIFFLLWLIRILFFTIEILPTVAKIATPVGAYDWAIYRKEEDIRKDLEQKTSKYLEQQQRLREIEDLAEQEQIKERTKIENDLHKGLLTEIAKAQDEVARKKIEEFKQKHLPVKQNGIEI
;
A
#
# COMPACT_ATOMS: atom_id res chain seq x y z
N MET A 1 29.95 56.03 -51.22
CA MET A 1 28.55 55.77 -51.63
C MET A 1 27.65 55.93 -50.42
N LYS A 2 26.50 56.60 -50.53
CA LYS A 2 25.46 56.56 -49.47
C LYS A 2 24.70 55.23 -49.55
N LYS A 3 24.27 54.69 -48.41
CA LYS A 3 23.58 53.39 -48.31
C LYS A 3 22.07 53.57 -48.07
N ASP A 4 21.41 54.29 -48.97
CA ASP A 4 19.97 54.54 -48.93
C ASP A 4 19.19 53.36 -49.53
N SER A 5 18.69 52.46 -48.68
CA SER A 5 17.69 51.42 -49.03
C SER A 5 17.16 50.69 -47.79
N THR A 6 16.65 51.42 -46.78
CA THR A 6 15.93 50.78 -45.65
C THR A 6 14.52 50.37 -46.06
N ASN A 7 14.44 49.37 -46.94
CA ASN A 7 13.19 48.76 -47.37
C ASN A 7 12.63 47.89 -46.23
N LYS A 8 12.00 48.55 -45.24
CA LYS A 8 11.52 47.93 -43.99
C LYS A 8 10.39 46.95 -44.28
N TYR A 9 10.72 45.67 -44.36
CA TYR A 9 9.76 44.58 -44.55
C TYR A 9 8.63 44.66 -43.52
N LYS A 10 7.39 44.60 -44.02
CA LYS A 10 6.18 44.82 -43.22
C LYS A 10 5.81 43.57 -42.44
N TYR A 11 5.83 43.66 -41.11
CA TYR A 11 5.35 42.62 -40.18
C TYR A 11 4.14 43.11 -39.38
N SER A 12 3.33 42.18 -38.87
CA SER A 12 2.13 42.52 -38.08
C SER A 12 2.40 42.58 -36.58
N LYS A 13 1.51 43.25 -35.81
CA LYS A 13 1.62 43.31 -34.34
C LYS A 13 1.56 41.91 -33.69
N ILE A 14 0.68 41.04 -34.18
CA ILE A 14 0.54 39.66 -33.69
C ILE A 14 1.76 38.79 -34.03
N GLN A 15 2.36 39.00 -35.20
CA GLN A 15 3.62 38.35 -35.59
C GLN A 15 4.79 38.78 -34.69
N TYR A 16 4.90 40.08 -34.42
CA TYR A 16 5.88 40.63 -33.47
C TYR A 16 5.69 40.08 -32.04
N PHE A 17 4.45 39.91 -31.59
CA PHE A 17 4.14 39.26 -30.33
C PHE A 17 4.67 37.82 -30.27
N PHE A 18 4.42 36.99 -31.29
CA PHE A 18 4.97 35.63 -31.30
C PHE A 18 6.51 35.59 -31.43
N TRP A 19 7.16 36.59 -32.05
CA TRP A 19 8.63 36.68 -32.01
C TRP A 19 9.19 36.93 -30.60
N LEU A 20 8.49 37.74 -29.78
CA LEU A 20 8.85 37.90 -28.37
C LEU A 20 8.80 36.56 -27.63
N LEU A 21 7.83 35.69 -27.95
CA LEU A 21 7.65 34.37 -27.33
C LEU A 21 8.61 33.30 -27.88
N SER A 22 8.99 33.34 -29.17
CA SER A 22 9.87 32.34 -29.80
C SER A 22 11.33 32.36 -29.33
N GLY A 23 11.73 33.39 -28.60
CA GLY A 23 13.10 33.57 -28.11
C GLY A 23 14.09 34.01 -29.20
N ALA A 24 13.60 34.54 -30.32
CA ALA A 24 14.46 35.08 -31.37
C ALA A 24 15.03 36.47 -31.01
N GLU A 25 16.25 36.77 -31.46
CA GLU A 25 16.84 38.11 -31.31
C GLU A 25 16.18 39.07 -32.31
N ILE A 26 15.28 39.93 -31.80
CA ILE A 26 14.37 40.78 -32.61
C ILE A 26 15.12 41.73 -33.55
N SER A 27 16.28 42.22 -33.11
CA SER A 27 17.26 42.99 -33.90
C SER A 27 17.64 42.26 -35.20
N VAL A 28 18.19 41.06 -35.06
CA VAL A 28 18.68 40.22 -36.17
C VAL A 28 17.52 39.65 -37.00
N LEU A 29 16.39 39.32 -36.35
CA LEU A 29 15.21 38.82 -37.04
C LEU A 29 14.61 39.85 -37.98
N LYS A 30 14.58 41.15 -37.63
CA LYS A 30 14.03 42.22 -38.49
C LYS A 30 14.66 42.25 -39.88
N ASP A 31 15.96 41.95 -39.98
CA ASP A 31 16.70 41.91 -41.26
C ASP A 31 16.48 40.61 -42.06
N CYS A 32 15.76 39.63 -41.49
CA CYS A 32 15.55 38.28 -42.03
C CYS A 32 14.06 38.00 -42.36
N PRO A 33 13.45 38.66 -43.37
CA PRO A 33 12.02 38.57 -43.68
C PRO A 33 11.54 37.14 -44.00
N THR A 34 12.41 36.28 -44.53
CA THR A 34 12.12 34.87 -44.84
C THR A 34 11.77 34.05 -43.59
N ASP A 35 12.29 34.42 -42.43
CA ASP A 35 12.08 33.71 -41.17
C ASP A 35 10.96 34.29 -40.31
N TYR A 36 10.32 35.39 -40.74
CA TYR A 36 9.23 36.08 -40.03
C TYR A 36 8.08 35.13 -39.64
N ASN A 37 7.57 34.33 -40.58
CA ASN A 37 6.48 33.38 -40.34
C ASN A 37 6.97 32.17 -39.54
N ARG A 38 8.21 31.70 -39.78
CA ARG A 38 8.82 30.56 -39.11
C ARG A 38 9.01 30.81 -37.61
N GLN A 39 9.56 31.96 -37.24
CA GLN A 39 9.74 32.33 -35.83
C GLN A 39 8.40 32.59 -35.14
N ALA A 40 7.43 33.20 -35.84
CA ALA A 40 6.08 33.38 -35.31
C ALA A 40 5.37 32.03 -35.05
N GLY A 41 5.51 31.04 -35.95
CA GLY A 41 4.97 29.69 -35.74
C GLY A 41 5.56 28.99 -34.51
N ILE A 42 6.88 29.09 -34.31
CA ILE A 42 7.55 28.56 -33.11
C ILE A 42 7.04 29.28 -31.83
N GLY A 43 6.92 30.61 -31.86
CA GLY A 43 6.36 31.37 -30.74
C GLY A 43 4.89 31.07 -30.44
N PHE A 44 4.10 30.75 -31.47
CA PHE A 44 2.71 30.30 -31.34
C PHE A 44 2.61 28.93 -30.67
N THR A 45 3.51 27.99 -30.98
CA THR A 45 3.52 26.68 -30.29
C THR A 45 3.81 26.81 -28.79
N ILE A 46 4.78 27.66 -28.41
CA ILE A 46 5.09 27.96 -26.98
C ILE A 46 3.91 28.70 -26.32
N PHE A 47 3.19 29.55 -27.04
CA PHE A 47 1.99 30.21 -26.52
C PHE A 47 0.89 29.19 -26.19
N MET A 48 0.69 28.18 -27.04
CA MET A 48 -0.37 27.19 -26.86
C MET A 48 -0.11 26.22 -25.69
N THR A 49 1.13 25.75 -25.51
CA THR A 49 1.50 24.98 -24.30
C THR A 49 1.28 25.82 -23.04
N SER A 50 1.79 27.06 -23.03
CA SER A 50 1.62 28.00 -21.91
C SER A 50 0.14 28.33 -21.61
N PHE A 51 -0.72 28.40 -22.62
CA PHE A 51 -2.16 28.66 -22.45
C PHE A 51 -2.94 27.45 -21.94
N LEU A 52 -2.59 26.24 -22.38
CA LEU A 52 -3.15 25.00 -21.84
C LEU A 52 -2.67 24.77 -20.40
N ALA A 53 -1.41 25.10 -20.09
CA ALA A 53 -0.89 25.16 -18.73
C ALA A 53 -1.63 26.19 -17.87
N PHE A 54 -1.97 27.37 -18.40
CA PHE A 54 -2.83 28.34 -17.68
C PHE A 54 -4.18 27.72 -17.32
N CYS A 55 -4.87 27.10 -18.28
CA CYS A 55 -6.19 26.50 -18.04
C CYS A 55 -6.14 25.34 -17.04
N SER A 56 -5.18 24.43 -17.20
CA SER A 56 -4.93 23.30 -16.29
C SER A 56 -4.58 23.77 -14.87
N GLY A 57 -3.64 24.71 -14.77
CA GLY A 57 -3.20 25.32 -13.52
C GLY A 57 -4.33 26.09 -12.82
N SER A 58 -5.17 26.83 -13.56
CA SER A 58 -6.30 27.52 -12.96
C SER A 58 -7.35 26.56 -12.38
N TYR A 59 -7.62 25.45 -13.04
CA TYR A 59 -8.54 24.44 -12.50
C TYR A 59 -7.97 23.73 -11.26
N ALA A 60 -6.66 23.44 -11.24
CA ALA A 60 -5.98 22.94 -10.03
C ALA A 60 -6.00 23.98 -8.89
N GLY A 61 -5.72 25.25 -9.20
CA GLY A 61 -5.77 26.36 -8.23
C GLY A 61 -7.16 26.64 -7.66
N TYR A 62 -8.22 26.30 -8.41
CA TYR A 62 -9.59 26.32 -7.91
C TYR A 62 -9.82 25.23 -6.86
N PHE A 63 -9.35 23.99 -7.09
CA PHE A 63 -9.44 22.90 -6.11
C PHE A 63 -8.68 23.18 -4.81
N PHE A 64 -7.53 23.86 -4.86
CA PHE A 64 -6.68 24.07 -3.67
C PHE A 64 -7.03 25.29 -2.82
N GLY A 65 -7.73 26.28 -3.39
CA GLY A 65 -8.04 27.54 -2.70
C GLY A 65 -9.49 28.00 -2.81
N GLU A 66 -10.39 27.12 -3.28
CA GLU A 66 -11.86 27.26 -3.35
C GLU A 66 -12.36 28.60 -3.92
N SER A 67 -11.56 29.26 -4.76
CA SER A 67 -11.81 30.62 -5.20
C SER A 67 -11.28 30.91 -6.60
N TRP A 68 -11.94 31.85 -7.28
CA TRP A 68 -11.50 32.36 -8.57
C TRP A 68 -10.15 33.09 -8.48
N THR A 69 -9.83 33.68 -7.32
CA THR A 69 -8.56 34.34 -7.08
C THR A 69 -7.39 33.35 -7.01
N SER A 70 -7.53 32.23 -6.29
CA SER A 70 -6.50 31.19 -6.27
C SER A 70 -6.33 30.53 -7.63
N ALA A 71 -7.42 30.30 -8.36
CA ALA A 71 -7.41 29.81 -9.74
C ALA A 71 -6.58 30.72 -10.68
N VAL A 72 -6.85 32.02 -10.71
CA VAL A 72 -6.12 32.95 -11.61
C VAL A 72 -4.65 33.08 -11.20
N ILE A 73 -4.34 33.23 -9.91
CA ILE A 73 -2.95 33.39 -9.44
C ILE A 73 -2.13 32.13 -9.71
N PHE A 74 -2.65 30.95 -9.36
CA PHE A 74 -1.95 29.68 -9.61
C PHE A 74 -1.77 29.43 -11.11
N GLY A 75 -2.81 29.67 -11.92
CA GLY A 75 -2.74 29.55 -13.37
C GLY A 75 -1.68 30.43 -14.00
N LEU A 76 -1.56 31.71 -13.57
CA LEU A 76 -0.52 32.63 -14.06
C LEU A 76 0.89 32.17 -13.67
N ILE A 77 1.09 31.70 -12.43
CA ILE A 77 2.38 31.18 -11.97
C ILE A 77 2.77 29.93 -12.76
N TRP A 78 1.84 28.99 -12.93
CA TRP A 78 2.08 27.73 -13.65
C TRP A 78 2.34 27.96 -15.15
N ALA A 79 1.55 28.82 -15.80
CA ALA A 79 1.79 29.23 -17.19
C ALA A 79 3.15 29.90 -17.38
N THR A 80 3.58 30.74 -16.42
CA THR A 80 4.91 31.39 -16.45
C THR A 80 6.04 30.37 -16.30
N LEU A 81 5.85 29.33 -15.48
CA LEU A 81 6.80 28.23 -15.30
C LEU A 81 6.95 27.42 -16.58
N ILE A 82 5.85 26.96 -17.18
CA ILE A 82 5.86 26.19 -18.45
C ILE A 82 6.41 27.05 -19.60
N PHE A 83 5.97 28.30 -19.73
CA PHE A 83 6.52 29.25 -20.71
C PHE A 83 8.04 29.38 -20.61
N SER A 84 8.58 29.49 -19.39
CA SER A 84 10.03 29.59 -19.16
C SER A 84 10.76 28.33 -19.59
N ILE A 85 10.23 27.14 -19.24
CA ILE A 85 10.78 25.84 -19.62
C ILE A 85 10.81 25.67 -21.15
N ASP A 86 9.68 25.82 -21.83
CA ASP A 86 9.57 25.67 -23.29
C ASP A 86 10.42 26.67 -24.07
N ARG A 87 10.41 27.93 -23.64
CA ARG A 87 11.26 28.97 -24.20
C ARG A 87 12.73 28.59 -24.05
N SER A 88 13.15 28.13 -22.88
CA SER A 88 14.55 27.72 -22.64
C SER A 88 14.95 26.54 -23.53
N MET A 89 14.06 25.57 -23.73
CA MET A 89 14.27 24.46 -24.66
C MET A 89 14.41 24.97 -26.11
N VAL A 90 13.48 25.79 -26.61
CA VAL A 90 13.54 26.30 -27.99
C VAL A 90 14.78 27.18 -28.24
N VAL A 91 15.20 27.99 -27.27
CA VAL A 91 16.39 28.87 -27.36
C VAL A 91 17.70 28.07 -27.32
N THR A 92 17.81 27.07 -26.43
CA THR A 92 19.03 26.23 -26.34
C THR A 92 19.23 25.33 -27.56
N LEU A 93 18.20 25.11 -28.38
CA LEU A 93 18.32 24.34 -29.62
C LEU A 93 18.88 25.20 -30.77
N LYS A 94 20.16 25.56 -30.65
CA LYS A 94 20.93 26.22 -31.71
C LYS A 94 21.12 25.29 -32.91
N LYS A 95 21.05 25.85 -34.12
CA LYS A 95 21.44 25.17 -35.37
C LYS A 95 22.83 25.65 -35.77
N ASP A 96 23.67 24.75 -36.26
CA ASP A 96 25.01 25.08 -36.75
C ASP A 96 24.97 25.09 -38.30
N PRO A 97 24.88 26.25 -38.97
CA PRO A 97 24.72 26.31 -40.41
C PRO A 97 25.89 25.70 -41.21
N THR A 98 27.05 25.47 -40.58
CA THR A 98 28.21 24.86 -41.26
C THR A 98 28.07 23.36 -41.47
N LYS A 99 27.23 22.67 -40.68
CA LYS A 99 27.17 21.20 -40.65
C LYS A 99 26.06 20.65 -41.55
N LYS A 100 26.46 19.89 -42.59
CA LYS A 100 25.55 19.22 -43.55
C LYS A 100 24.53 18.25 -42.92
N LYS A 101 24.80 17.75 -41.71
CA LYS A 101 23.85 16.99 -40.88
C LYS A 101 23.86 17.56 -39.46
N GLN A 102 22.68 17.68 -38.84
CA GLN A 102 22.51 18.23 -37.50
C GLN A 102 22.15 17.11 -36.51
N ASN A 103 22.94 16.94 -35.45
CA ASN A 103 22.76 15.83 -34.50
C ASN A 103 21.81 16.21 -33.34
N PHE A 104 20.55 16.52 -33.64
CA PHE A 104 19.57 16.94 -32.63
C PHE A 104 19.02 15.80 -31.75
N TRP A 105 19.24 14.52 -32.10
CA TRP A 105 18.56 13.38 -31.47
C TRP A 105 18.81 13.26 -29.95
N MET A 106 20.03 13.49 -29.49
CA MET A 106 20.38 13.48 -28.06
C MET A 106 19.70 14.63 -27.28
N ALA A 107 19.61 15.81 -27.90
CA ALA A 107 18.90 16.96 -27.35
C ALA A 107 17.37 16.79 -27.43
N PHE A 108 16.86 15.98 -28.36
CA PHE A 108 15.45 15.66 -28.49
C PHE A 108 15.00 14.65 -27.43
N ILE A 109 15.73 13.56 -27.21
CA ILE A 109 15.36 12.51 -26.23
C ILE A 109 15.33 13.05 -24.80
N THR A 110 16.36 13.80 -24.40
CA THR A 110 16.43 14.41 -23.06
C THR A 110 15.24 15.34 -22.79
N ARG A 111 14.70 15.99 -23.82
CA ARG A 111 13.48 16.80 -23.75
C ARG A 111 12.19 16.00 -23.85
N ALA A 112 12.16 14.93 -24.65
CA ALA A 112 11.00 14.06 -24.74
C ALA A 112 10.68 13.43 -23.38
N ILE A 113 11.71 13.05 -22.61
CA ILE A 113 11.56 12.57 -21.23
C ILE A 113 10.98 13.67 -20.32
N LEU A 114 11.49 14.91 -20.40
CA LEU A 114 10.97 16.03 -19.61
C LEU A 114 9.53 16.41 -20.00
N ALA A 115 9.25 16.51 -21.29
CA ALA A 115 7.92 16.82 -21.85
C ALA A 115 6.90 15.73 -21.52
N LEU A 116 7.30 14.44 -21.43
CA LEU A 116 6.42 13.36 -20.99
C LEU A 116 5.99 13.54 -19.53
N LEU A 117 6.92 13.91 -18.64
CA LEU A 117 6.61 14.19 -17.23
C LEU A 117 5.72 15.43 -17.09
N ILE A 118 6.04 16.52 -17.81
CA ILE A 118 5.26 17.76 -17.79
C ILE A 118 3.86 17.54 -18.36
N ALA A 119 3.73 16.88 -19.52
CA ALA A 119 2.44 16.58 -20.14
C ALA A 119 1.54 15.75 -19.22
N PHE A 120 2.09 14.74 -18.53
CA PHE A 120 1.35 13.95 -17.56
C PHE A 120 0.84 14.80 -16.38
N VAL A 121 1.68 15.68 -15.82
CA VAL A 121 1.27 16.60 -14.74
C VAL A 121 0.23 17.63 -15.21
N ILE A 122 0.35 18.16 -16.43
CA ILE A 122 -0.63 19.10 -17.03
C ILE A 122 -1.94 18.40 -17.39
N SER A 123 -1.92 17.11 -17.73
CA SER A 123 -3.13 16.37 -18.09
C SER A 123 -4.06 16.12 -16.90
N ILE A 124 -3.56 15.78 -15.71
CA ILE A 124 -4.41 15.37 -14.57
C ILE A 124 -5.52 16.40 -14.22
N PRO A 125 -5.26 17.72 -14.07
CA PRO A 125 -6.35 18.67 -13.82
C PRO A 125 -7.37 18.72 -14.97
N LEU A 126 -6.93 18.64 -16.22
CA LEU A 126 -7.84 18.70 -17.37
C LEU A 126 -8.61 17.39 -17.57
N GLU A 127 -8.06 16.23 -17.20
CA GLU A 127 -8.78 14.98 -17.08
C GLU A 127 -9.91 15.10 -16.03
N LEU A 128 -9.62 15.65 -14.85
CA LEU A 128 -10.62 15.91 -13.81
C LEU A 128 -11.69 16.93 -14.22
N LEU A 129 -11.40 17.82 -15.20
CA LEU A 129 -12.38 18.74 -15.76
C LEU A 129 -13.26 18.05 -16.82
N ILE A 130 -12.63 17.31 -17.73
CA ILE A 130 -13.31 16.62 -18.85
C ILE A 130 -14.20 15.48 -18.33
N PHE A 131 -13.76 14.75 -17.31
CA PHE A 131 -14.49 13.61 -16.75
C PHE A 131 -15.30 13.93 -15.49
N LYS A 132 -15.51 15.22 -15.15
CA LYS A 132 -16.24 15.62 -13.93
C LYS A 132 -17.54 14.82 -13.73
N ASP A 133 -18.36 14.70 -14.76
CA ASP A 133 -19.68 14.06 -14.64
C ASP A 133 -19.57 12.53 -14.52
N ASN A 134 -18.55 11.92 -15.14
CA ASN A 134 -18.23 10.50 -14.97
C ASN A 134 -17.73 10.21 -13.55
N ILE A 135 -16.94 11.11 -12.97
CA ILE A 135 -16.50 11.06 -11.56
C ILE A 135 -17.71 11.18 -10.64
N GLU A 136 -18.65 12.09 -10.93
CA GLU A 136 -19.85 12.30 -10.11
C GLU A 136 -20.75 11.05 -10.07
N VAL A 137 -20.92 10.36 -11.20
CA VAL A 137 -21.66 9.09 -11.30
C VAL A 137 -20.97 7.94 -10.55
N HIS A 138 -19.64 7.79 -10.67
CA HIS A 138 -18.91 6.66 -10.05
C HIS A 138 -18.54 6.88 -8.57
N LYS A 139 -18.63 8.13 -8.07
CA LYS A 139 -18.33 8.51 -6.68
C LYS A 139 -19.00 7.63 -5.61
N PRO A 140 -20.33 7.37 -5.64
CA PRO A 140 -20.97 6.51 -4.64
C PRO A 140 -20.48 5.05 -4.70
N GLU A 141 -20.29 4.47 -5.89
CA GLU A 141 -19.78 3.10 -6.07
C GLU A 141 -18.37 2.97 -5.48
N PHE A 142 -17.49 3.93 -5.78
CA PHE A 142 -16.13 3.98 -5.26
C PHE A 142 -16.10 4.06 -3.72
N ILE A 143 -16.90 4.96 -3.13
CA ILE A 143 -17.01 5.10 -1.66
C ILE A 143 -17.48 3.77 -1.05
N GLN A 144 -18.56 3.18 -1.56
CA GLN A 144 -19.10 1.92 -1.08
C GLN A 144 -18.07 0.77 -1.17
N ASN A 145 -17.39 0.64 -2.31
CA ASN A 145 -16.38 -0.41 -2.51
C ASN A 145 -15.16 -0.24 -1.57
N LYS A 146 -14.71 0.99 -1.29
CA LYS A 146 -13.67 1.26 -0.28
C LYS A 146 -14.11 0.91 1.14
N ILE A 147 -15.34 1.27 1.51
CA ILE A 147 -15.93 0.95 2.82
C ILE A 147 -16.02 -0.57 2.99
N LEU A 148 -16.60 -1.29 2.03
CA LEU A 148 -16.76 -2.75 2.08
C LEU A 148 -15.40 -3.48 2.16
N THR A 149 -14.40 -3.01 1.42
CA THR A 149 -13.03 -3.57 1.47
C THR A 149 -12.44 -3.46 2.89
N ILE A 150 -12.59 -2.31 3.54
CA ILE A 150 -11.98 -2.08 4.86
C ILE A 150 -12.82 -2.72 5.98
N GLN A 151 -14.15 -2.75 5.86
CA GLN A 151 -15.01 -3.56 6.74
C GLN A 151 -14.65 -5.04 6.68
N GLY A 152 -14.42 -5.60 5.48
CA GLY A 152 -13.96 -6.98 5.31
C GLY A 152 -12.64 -7.24 6.02
N ASN A 153 -11.64 -6.38 5.81
CA ASN A 153 -10.35 -6.46 6.50
C ASN A 153 -10.50 -6.38 8.03
N GLN A 154 -11.35 -5.47 8.54
CA GLN A 154 -11.58 -5.34 9.98
C GLN A 154 -12.28 -6.59 10.56
N LYS A 155 -13.25 -7.19 9.85
CA LYS A 155 -13.89 -8.46 10.27
C LYS A 155 -12.86 -9.59 10.43
N THR A 156 -11.87 -9.66 9.54
CA THR A 156 -10.76 -10.61 9.64
C THR A 156 -9.82 -10.30 10.81
N ILE A 157 -9.53 -9.01 11.07
CA ILE A 157 -8.67 -8.57 12.19
C ILE A 157 -9.32 -8.86 13.56
N GLU A 158 -10.62 -8.61 13.69
CA GLU A 158 -11.40 -8.87 14.92
C GLU A 158 -11.74 -10.36 15.12
N GLY A 159 -11.43 -11.22 14.15
CA GLY A 159 -11.72 -12.66 14.21
C GLY A 159 -13.22 -13.00 14.26
N ILE A 160 -14.08 -12.18 13.63
CA ILE A 160 -15.54 -12.29 13.77
C ILE A 160 -16.07 -13.66 13.34
N ASP A 161 -15.49 -14.29 12.32
CA ASP A 161 -15.92 -15.63 11.89
C ASP A 161 -15.78 -16.66 13.03
N ASP A 162 -14.74 -16.59 13.86
CA ASP A 162 -14.58 -17.47 15.02
C ASP A 162 -15.58 -17.14 16.15
N ILE A 163 -15.92 -15.86 16.33
CA ILE A 163 -16.93 -15.41 17.29
C ILE A 163 -18.31 -15.92 16.89
N LEU A 164 -18.68 -15.78 15.61
CA LEU A 164 -19.95 -16.27 15.05
C LEU A 164 -20.04 -17.80 15.10
N ASN A 165 -18.99 -18.50 14.66
CA ASN A 165 -18.91 -19.96 14.72
C ASN A 165 -18.99 -20.48 16.18
N ARG A 166 -18.44 -19.74 17.16
CA ARG A 166 -18.59 -20.06 18.59
C ARG A 166 -20.01 -19.78 19.09
N GLY A 167 -20.66 -18.72 18.63
CA GLY A 167 -22.06 -18.42 18.93
C GLY A 167 -23.00 -19.55 18.48
N GLN A 168 -22.86 -20.00 17.24
CA GLN A 168 -23.65 -21.12 16.69
C GLN A 168 -23.46 -22.42 17.47
N ARG A 169 -22.23 -22.74 17.91
CA ARG A 169 -21.96 -23.90 18.77
C ARG A 169 -22.66 -23.78 20.11
N ILE A 170 -22.50 -22.65 20.82
CA ILE A 170 -23.15 -22.41 22.12
C ILE A 170 -24.69 -22.49 21.99
N ASP A 171 -25.26 -22.01 20.89
CA ASP A 171 -26.71 -22.08 20.65
C ASP A 171 -27.19 -23.51 20.35
N SER A 172 -26.38 -24.33 19.66
CA SER A 172 -26.64 -25.76 19.49
C SER A 172 -26.57 -26.51 20.83
N ASP A 173 -25.47 -26.34 21.57
CA ASP A 173 -25.22 -26.99 22.86
C ASP A 173 -26.32 -26.62 23.88
N LEU A 174 -26.76 -25.36 23.89
CA LEU A 174 -27.84 -24.88 24.75
C LEU A 174 -29.18 -25.50 24.36
N THR A 175 -29.45 -25.67 23.06
CA THR A 175 -30.67 -26.34 22.57
C THR A 175 -30.67 -27.82 22.97
N GLU A 176 -29.54 -28.52 22.85
CA GLU A 176 -29.41 -29.93 23.28
C GLU A 176 -29.69 -30.08 24.79
N VAL A 177 -29.09 -29.24 25.63
CA VAL A 177 -29.34 -29.25 27.09
C VAL A 177 -30.80 -28.88 27.44
N GLN A 178 -31.42 -27.99 26.66
CA GLN A 178 -32.82 -27.60 26.84
C GLN A 178 -33.84 -28.63 26.32
N GLU A 179 -33.45 -29.53 25.41
CA GLU A 179 -34.24 -30.74 25.12
C GLU A 179 -34.00 -31.83 26.18
N GLU A 180 -32.75 -32.05 26.63
CA GLU A 180 -32.41 -33.06 27.64
C GLU A 180 -33.12 -32.77 28.99
N SER A 181 -33.25 -31.51 29.39
CA SER A 181 -33.89 -31.10 30.65
C SER A 181 -35.42 -31.29 30.69
N LYS A 182 -36.08 -31.51 29.54
CA LYS A 182 -37.54 -31.80 29.48
C LYS A 182 -37.87 -33.23 29.95
N PHE A 183 -36.90 -34.14 29.95
CA PHE A 183 -37.12 -35.53 30.34
C PHE A 183 -37.15 -35.70 31.87
N THR A 184 -38.00 -36.59 32.37
CA THR A 184 -38.11 -36.86 33.82
C THR A 184 -36.99 -37.76 34.34
N GLU A 185 -36.43 -38.60 33.48
CA GLU A 185 -35.29 -39.50 33.68
C GLU A 185 -34.33 -39.39 32.48
N PRO A 186 -33.01 -39.58 32.66
CA PRO A 186 -32.05 -39.52 31.57
C PRO A 186 -32.31 -40.63 30.54
N GLN A 187 -32.22 -40.27 29.25
CA GLN A 187 -32.38 -41.20 28.12
C GLN A 187 -31.01 -41.74 27.69
N ASN A 188 -30.98 -42.98 27.15
CA ASN A 188 -29.79 -43.62 26.57
C ASN A 188 -28.53 -43.61 27.47
N ASN A 189 -28.69 -43.63 28.80
CA ASN A 189 -27.59 -43.57 29.76
C ASN A 189 -27.28 -44.97 30.34
N PRO A 190 -26.16 -45.63 29.96
CA PRO A 190 -25.93 -47.03 30.30
C PRO A 190 -25.82 -47.31 31.81
N ALA A 191 -25.36 -46.33 32.59
CA ALA A 191 -25.25 -46.44 34.05
C ALA A 191 -26.63 -46.34 34.71
N PHE A 192 -27.45 -45.38 34.28
CA PHE A 192 -28.84 -45.28 34.73
C PHE A 192 -29.65 -46.53 34.35
N ASP A 193 -29.50 -47.01 33.11
CA ASP A 193 -30.16 -48.23 32.64
C ASP A 193 -29.73 -49.46 33.44
N GLN A 194 -28.49 -49.53 33.93
CA GLN A 194 -28.03 -50.60 34.81
C GLN A 194 -28.71 -50.53 36.18
N ILE A 195 -28.80 -49.34 36.79
CA ILE A 195 -29.54 -49.13 38.04
C ILE A 195 -31.02 -49.52 37.87
N LYS A 196 -31.65 -49.07 36.77
CA LYS A 196 -33.05 -49.35 36.42
C LYS A 196 -33.32 -50.84 36.18
N ARG A 197 -32.42 -51.55 35.47
CA ARG A 197 -32.47 -53.02 35.33
C ARG A 197 -32.33 -53.73 36.69
N ASN A 198 -31.36 -53.34 37.50
CA ASN A 198 -31.13 -53.95 38.82
C ASN A 198 -32.33 -53.76 39.76
N LEU A 199 -32.89 -52.55 39.80
CA LEU A 199 -34.10 -52.22 40.55
C LEU A 199 -35.30 -53.05 40.09
N ASN A 200 -35.57 -53.10 38.78
CA ASN A 200 -36.68 -53.89 38.22
C ASN A 200 -36.53 -55.38 38.53
N ASN A 201 -35.32 -55.95 38.43
CA ASN A 201 -35.04 -57.33 38.80
C ASN A 201 -35.32 -57.59 40.30
N LYS A 202 -34.91 -56.66 41.18
CA LYS A 202 -35.13 -56.78 42.64
C LYS A 202 -36.61 -56.60 43.04
N ILE A 203 -37.37 -55.80 42.28
CA ILE A 203 -38.83 -55.71 42.40
C ILE A 203 -39.49 -57.04 41.96
N ALA A 204 -39.12 -57.57 40.79
CA ALA A 204 -39.65 -58.83 40.27
C ALA A 204 -39.37 -60.03 41.19
N GLU A 205 -38.18 -60.08 41.82
CA GLU A 205 -37.85 -61.06 42.86
C GLU A 205 -38.84 -60.99 44.05
N LYS A 206 -39.09 -59.78 44.56
CA LYS A 206 -40.05 -59.54 45.65
C LYS A 206 -41.47 -59.93 45.27
N GLU A 207 -41.91 -59.61 44.06
CA GLU A 207 -43.25 -59.94 43.57
C GLU A 207 -43.42 -61.44 43.31
N ALA A 208 -42.39 -62.12 42.81
CA ALA A 208 -42.39 -63.58 42.67
C ALA A 208 -42.47 -64.28 44.04
N LEU A 209 -41.75 -63.80 45.06
CA LEU A 209 -41.87 -64.30 46.43
C LEU A 209 -43.25 -64.03 47.03
N ARG A 210 -43.79 -62.81 46.86
CA ARG A 210 -45.14 -62.42 47.30
C ARG A 210 -46.22 -63.30 46.66
N THR A 211 -46.09 -63.58 45.37
CA THR A 211 -47.02 -64.43 44.61
C THR A 211 -46.95 -65.88 45.07
N LYS A 212 -45.75 -66.43 45.29
CA LYS A 212 -45.56 -67.77 45.88
C LYS A 212 -46.18 -67.86 47.28
N MET A 213 -45.92 -66.89 48.15
CA MET A 213 -46.52 -66.80 49.48
C MET A 213 -48.06 -66.77 49.42
N ASN A 214 -48.65 -65.88 48.62
CA ASN A 214 -50.10 -65.77 48.46
C ASN A 214 -50.71 -67.10 47.97
N SER A 215 -50.14 -67.68 46.91
CA SER A 215 -50.64 -68.94 46.33
C SER A 215 -50.58 -70.11 47.32
N ALA A 216 -49.53 -70.23 48.12
CA ALA A 216 -49.40 -71.25 49.16
C ALA A 216 -50.39 -71.02 50.33
N ILE A 217 -50.60 -69.76 50.75
CA ILE A 217 -51.61 -69.40 51.75
C ILE A 217 -53.01 -69.79 51.28
N THR A 218 -53.37 -69.52 50.02
CA THR A 218 -54.64 -69.93 49.40
C THR A 218 -54.76 -71.45 49.30
N ALA A 219 -53.70 -72.15 48.86
CA ALA A 219 -53.70 -73.62 48.80
C ALA A 219 -53.92 -74.25 50.19
N ARG A 220 -53.31 -73.70 51.24
CA ARG A 220 -53.52 -74.09 52.64
C ARG A 220 -54.96 -73.82 53.10
N GLN A 221 -55.54 -72.66 52.76
CA GLN A 221 -56.93 -72.33 53.09
C GLN A 221 -57.91 -73.30 52.41
N ASN A 222 -57.73 -73.58 51.12
CA ASN A 222 -58.56 -74.52 50.37
C ASN A 222 -58.45 -75.94 50.93
N ALA A 223 -57.22 -76.40 51.25
CA ALA A 223 -56.99 -77.69 51.87
C ALA A 223 -57.64 -77.80 53.26
N TRP A 224 -57.57 -76.76 54.09
CA TRP A 224 -58.24 -76.71 55.41
C TRP A 224 -59.75 -76.87 55.29
N SER A 225 -60.36 -76.13 54.36
CA SER A 225 -61.80 -76.19 54.08
C SER A 225 -62.24 -77.61 53.72
N ALA A 226 -61.46 -78.31 52.88
CA ALA A 226 -61.74 -79.66 52.40
C ALA A 226 -61.60 -80.80 53.44
N ILE A 227 -61.03 -80.56 54.62
CA ILE A 227 -60.92 -81.60 55.66
C ILE A 227 -62.30 -81.98 56.21
N PRO A 228 -62.72 -83.26 56.22
CA PRO A 228 -63.98 -83.69 56.82
C PRO A 228 -64.09 -83.37 58.32
N THR A 229 -65.30 -83.02 58.77
CA THR A 229 -65.62 -82.83 60.19
C THR A 229 -66.23 -84.09 60.82
N TYR A 230 -65.99 -84.29 62.11
CA TYR A 230 -66.74 -85.20 62.97
C TYR A 230 -67.28 -84.43 64.17
N PHE A 231 -68.35 -84.93 64.80
CA PHE A 231 -68.91 -84.33 66.01
C PHE A 231 -68.18 -84.89 67.25
N ASP A 232 -67.64 -84.01 68.09
CA ASP A 232 -67.03 -84.41 69.37
C ASP A 232 -68.04 -84.24 70.51
N SER A 233 -68.46 -85.35 71.10
CA SER A 233 -69.46 -85.39 72.17
C SER A 233 -68.96 -84.91 73.53
N ARG A 234 -67.66 -84.62 73.70
CA ARG A 234 -67.11 -84.05 74.94
C ARG A 234 -67.26 -82.53 74.96
N ASP A 235 -66.90 -81.91 73.84
CA ASP A 235 -66.87 -80.44 73.70
C ASP A 235 -68.11 -79.89 72.96
N SER A 236 -69.00 -80.77 72.50
CA SER A 236 -70.25 -80.45 71.76
C SER A 236 -70.04 -79.64 70.47
N ILE A 237 -68.90 -79.84 69.79
CA ILE A 237 -68.51 -79.09 68.58
C ILE A 237 -68.06 -80.02 67.44
N TYR A 238 -68.23 -79.56 66.21
CA TYR A 238 -67.65 -80.20 65.03
C TYR A 238 -66.16 -79.91 64.93
N LYS A 239 -65.33 -80.96 64.99
CA LYS A 239 -63.86 -80.89 64.85
C LYS A 239 -63.41 -81.46 63.51
N LYS A 240 -62.29 -80.96 62.97
CA LYS A 240 -61.66 -81.49 61.76
C LYS A 240 -61.01 -82.85 62.06
N ASN A 241 -61.22 -83.86 61.22
CA ASN A 241 -60.73 -85.24 61.43
C ASN A 241 -59.20 -85.36 61.15
N PRO A 242 -58.35 -85.58 62.17
CA PRO A 242 -56.90 -85.64 61.99
C PRO A 242 -56.41 -86.86 61.20
N ASN A 243 -57.19 -87.94 61.21
CA ASN A 243 -56.81 -89.22 60.57
C ASN A 243 -57.18 -89.27 59.08
N SER A 244 -57.77 -88.20 58.53
CA SER A 244 -58.17 -88.11 57.12
C SER A 244 -56.98 -87.85 56.19
N SER A 245 -57.05 -88.32 54.94
CA SER A 245 -56.03 -88.01 53.93
C SER A 245 -55.98 -86.51 53.63
N GLN A 246 -57.13 -85.82 53.67
CA GLN A 246 -57.25 -84.38 53.53
C GLN A 246 -56.50 -83.61 54.63
N TYR A 247 -56.48 -84.11 55.88
CA TYR A 247 -55.71 -83.50 56.95
C TYR A 247 -54.20 -83.57 56.69
N ARG A 248 -53.69 -84.73 56.24
CA ARG A 248 -52.28 -84.88 55.80
C ARG A 248 -51.95 -83.96 54.63
N THR A 249 -52.87 -83.81 53.67
CA THR A 249 -52.71 -82.85 52.56
C THR A 249 -52.65 -81.41 53.06
N TRP A 250 -53.50 -81.02 54.02
CA TRP A 250 -53.44 -79.70 54.64
C TRP A 250 -52.13 -79.46 55.40
N GLU A 251 -51.62 -80.46 56.11
CA GLU A 251 -50.36 -80.35 56.85
C GLU A 251 -49.16 -80.07 55.93
N ILE A 252 -49.11 -80.73 54.76
CA ILE A 252 -48.16 -80.42 53.69
C ILE A 252 -48.34 -78.97 53.20
N ARG A 253 -49.56 -78.55 52.84
CA ARG A 253 -49.83 -77.17 52.39
C ARG A 253 -49.56 -76.12 53.47
N ARG A 254 -49.72 -76.46 54.76
CA ARG A 254 -49.35 -75.60 55.90
C ARG A 254 -47.85 -75.40 55.97
N ASN A 255 -47.06 -76.46 55.81
CA ASN A 255 -45.61 -76.38 55.84
C ASN A 255 -45.09 -75.60 54.62
N GLU A 256 -45.61 -75.87 53.41
CA GLU A 256 -45.34 -75.07 52.21
C GLU A 256 -45.65 -73.57 52.40
N ALA A 257 -46.82 -73.23 52.94
CA ALA A 257 -47.20 -71.84 53.20
C ALA A 257 -46.33 -71.17 54.28
N THR A 258 -45.85 -71.95 55.26
CA THR A 258 -44.93 -71.46 56.30
C THR A 258 -43.57 -71.14 55.70
N ILE A 259 -43.01 -72.06 54.89
CA ILE A 259 -41.75 -71.87 54.16
C ILE A 259 -41.86 -70.70 53.18
N ALA A 260 -42.95 -70.59 52.43
CA ALA A 260 -43.16 -69.49 51.49
C ALA A 260 -43.27 -68.12 52.19
N SER A 261 -43.89 -68.07 53.38
CA SER A 261 -43.95 -66.86 54.20
C SER A 261 -42.58 -66.51 54.81
N GLN A 262 -41.82 -67.50 55.27
CA GLN A 262 -40.44 -67.30 55.73
C GLN A 262 -39.56 -66.75 54.61
N ASN A 263 -39.60 -67.35 53.42
CA ASN A 263 -38.84 -66.91 52.25
C ASN A 263 -39.20 -65.48 51.78
N PHE A 264 -40.46 -65.04 51.97
CA PHE A 264 -40.85 -63.65 51.72
C PHE A 264 -40.36 -62.70 52.83
N ASN A 265 -40.42 -63.13 54.10
CA ASN A 265 -40.02 -62.29 55.24
C ASN A 265 -38.49 -62.09 55.35
N VAL A 266 -37.67 -63.00 54.80
CA VAL A 266 -36.20 -62.83 54.71
C VAL A 266 -35.75 -62.12 53.43
N PHE A 267 -36.68 -61.61 52.61
CA PHE A 267 -36.32 -60.83 51.42
C PHE A 267 -35.53 -59.58 51.79
N ASP A 268 -34.45 -59.33 51.04
CA ASP A 268 -33.58 -58.17 51.24
C ASP A 268 -34.24 -56.85 50.77
N GLN A 269 -35.06 -56.29 51.66
CA GLN A 269 -35.66 -54.98 51.53
C GLN A 269 -34.63 -53.84 51.65
N ALA A 270 -33.47 -54.08 52.27
CA ALA A 270 -32.43 -53.06 52.41
C ALA A 270 -31.76 -52.77 51.06
N SER A 271 -31.38 -53.81 50.30
CA SER A 271 -30.87 -53.65 48.93
C SER A 271 -31.91 -53.08 47.98
N LEU A 272 -33.20 -53.42 48.13
CA LEU A 272 -34.26 -52.79 47.33
C LEU A 272 -34.38 -51.28 47.62
N ASN A 273 -34.35 -50.87 48.88
CA ASN A 273 -34.33 -49.46 49.27
C ASN A 273 -33.06 -48.75 48.79
N ALA A 274 -31.91 -49.43 48.82
CA ALA A 274 -30.64 -48.88 48.35
C ALA A 274 -30.63 -48.67 46.83
N LEU A 275 -31.17 -49.60 46.04
CA LEU A 275 -31.33 -49.46 44.58
C LEU A 275 -32.30 -48.32 44.22
N GLN A 276 -33.41 -48.18 44.95
CA GLN A 276 -34.33 -47.04 44.79
C GLN A 276 -33.60 -45.72 45.07
N LYS A 277 -32.90 -45.63 46.20
CA LYS A 277 -32.11 -44.43 46.55
C LYS A 277 -31.04 -44.13 45.49
N GLN A 278 -30.30 -45.13 45.00
CA GLN A 278 -29.33 -44.95 43.92
C GLN A 278 -29.97 -44.39 42.65
N LYS A 279 -31.19 -44.82 42.29
CA LYS A 279 -31.92 -44.26 41.15
C LYS A 279 -32.24 -42.78 41.35
N ASP A 280 -32.74 -42.43 42.53
CA ASP A 280 -33.22 -41.08 42.82
C ASP A 280 -32.06 -40.09 43.07
N ASP A 281 -31.00 -40.52 43.75
CA ASP A 281 -29.73 -39.78 43.88
C ASP A 281 -29.11 -39.53 42.49
N PHE A 282 -29.12 -40.51 41.57
CA PHE A 282 -28.62 -40.35 40.20
C PHE A 282 -29.44 -39.32 39.40
N ILE A 283 -30.78 -39.41 39.43
CA ILE A 283 -31.66 -38.45 38.74
C ILE A 283 -31.44 -37.03 39.30
N LYS A 284 -31.27 -36.90 40.62
CA LYS A 284 -30.96 -35.62 41.26
C LYS A 284 -29.64 -35.05 40.73
N THR A 285 -28.54 -35.81 40.82
CA THR A 285 -27.21 -35.36 40.35
C THR A 285 -27.23 -35.01 38.87
N TRP A 286 -27.90 -35.80 38.03
CA TRP A 286 -28.06 -35.51 36.60
C TRP A 286 -28.75 -34.16 36.37
N ARG A 287 -29.89 -33.88 37.02
CA ARG A 287 -30.57 -32.57 36.89
C ARG A 287 -29.73 -31.40 37.40
N GLU A 288 -28.99 -31.59 38.50
CA GLU A 288 -28.05 -30.59 39.01
C GLU A 288 -26.98 -30.29 37.94
N THR A 289 -26.37 -31.31 37.33
CA THR A 289 -25.37 -31.09 36.25
C THR A 289 -25.96 -30.48 34.98
N LEU A 290 -27.22 -30.75 34.61
CA LEU A 290 -27.89 -30.07 33.48
C LEU A 290 -28.12 -28.59 33.79
N THR A 291 -28.55 -28.27 35.00
CA THR A 291 -28.79 -26.89 35.45
C THR A 291 -27.46 -26.09 35.47
N GLU A 292 -26.36 -26.72 35.88
CA GLU A 292 -25.03 -26.12 35.82
C GLU A 292 -24.53 -25.94 34.39
N LYS A 293 -24.71 -26.93 33.50
CA LYS A 293 -24.40 -26.82 32.06
C LYS A 293 -25.17 -25.67 31.41
N GLU A 294 -26.49 -25.60 31.58
CA GLU A 294 -27.33 -24.54 30.99
C GLU A 294 -26.87 -23.16 31.46
N LYS A 295 -26.65 -23.00 32.77
CA LYS A 295 -26.15 -21.75 33.36
C LYS A 295 -24.77 -21.36 32.81
N ALA A 296 -23.86 -22.32 32.65
CA ALA A 296 -22.55 -22.08 32.06
C ALA A 296 -22.64 -21.66 30.58
N LEU A 297 -23.48 -22.34 29.79
CA LEU A 297 -23.73 -22.00 28.38
C LEU A 297 -24.38 -20.62 28.23
N LEU A 298 -25.31 -20.24 29.11
CA LEU A 298 -25.93 -18.90 29.11
C LEU A 298 -24.93 -17.79 29.46
N ASP A 299 -24.03 -18.02 30.41
CA ASP A 299 -22.92 -17.09 30.72
C ASP A 299 -21.92 -16.99 29.55
N ASP A 300 -21.56 -18.12 28.93
CA ASP A 300 -20.67 -18.12 27.77
C ASP A 300 -21.31 -17.49 26.51
N LYS A 301 -22.63 -17.64 26.33
CA LYS A 301 -23.44 -16.93 25.33
C LYS A 301 -23.45 -15.42 25.56
N ALA A 302 -23.62 -14.98 26.81
CA ALA A 302 -23.56 -13.57 27.17
C ALA A 302 -22.16 -12.98 26.92
N LYS A 303 -21.09 -13.69 27.31
CA LYS A 303 -19.70 -13.32 26.99
C LYS A 303 -19.45 -13.25 25.48
N ASN A 304 -19.97 -14.21 24.71
CA ASN A 304 -19.78 -14.23 23.24
C ASN A 304 -20.50 -13.05 22.58
N ARG A 305 -21.74 -12.76 22.97
CA ARG A 305 -22.51 -11.59 22.49
C ARG A 305 -21.85 -10.25 22.85
N ASN A 306 -21.19 -10.16 24.00
CA ASN A 306 -20.42 -8.96 24.37
C ASN A 306 -19.17 -8.78 23.48
N LYS A 307 -18.49 -9.87 23.08
CA LYS A 307 -17.39 -9.82 22.10
C LYS A 307 -17.88 -9.42 20.70
N GLU A 308 -18.95 -10.06 20.23
CA GLU A 308 -19.65 -9.77 18.98
C GLU A 308 -19.98 -8.26 18.88
N ARG A 309 -20.68 -7.71 19.90
CA ARG A 309 -20.99 -6.27 19.91
C ARG A 309 -19.75 -5.39 19.94
N THR A 310 -18.70 -5.77 20.66
CA THR A 310 -17.44 -4.98 20.69
C THR A 310 -16.75 -4.96 19.33
N ALA A 311 -16.77 -6.07 18.60
CA ALA A 311 -16.20 -6.16 17.26
C ALA A 311 -17.03 -5.38 16.23
N ASP A 312 -18.37 -5.42 16.33
CA ASP A 312 -19.27 -4.57 15.52
C ASP A 312 -19.12 -3.07 15.86
N ASP A 313 -18.99 -2.72 17.14
CA ASP A 313 -18.72 -1.35 17.61
C ASP A 313 -17.38 -0.85 17.02
N ASN A 314 -16.33 -1.69 17.00
CA ASN A 314 -15.03 -1.38 16.36
C ASN A 314 -15.15 -1.22 14.84
N ILE A 315 -15.87 -2.11 14.14
CA ILE A 315 -16.10 -2.03 12.69
C ILE A 315 -16.90 -0.78 12.32
N MET A 316 -17.93 -0.46 13.09
CA MET A 316 -18.72 0.75 12.91
C MET A 316 -17.89 2.01 13.22
N GLY A 317 -17.00 1.96 14.21
CA GLY A 317 -16.04 3.02 14.49
C GLY A 317 -15.07 3.26 13.32
N ALA A 318 -14.43 2.20 12.82
CA ALA A 318 -13.51 2.25 11.68
C ALA A 318 -14.23 2.74 10.41
N ARG A 319 -15.42 2.21 10.13
CA ARG A 319 -16.32 2.69 9.07
C ARG A 319 -16.55 4.19 9.23
N ASN A 320 -17.10 4.65 10.36
CA ASN A 320 -17.50 6.05 10.53
C ASN A 320 -16.31 7.01 10.40
N GLN A 321 -15.11 6.61 10.80
CA GLN A 321 -13.88 7.36 10.53
C GLN A 321 -13.61 7.48 9.02
N ILE A 322 -13.66 6.37 8.28
CA ILE A 322 -13.44 6.33 6.83
C ILE A 322 -14.52 7.08 6.07
N ASP A 323 -15.80 6.83 6.36
CA ASP A 323 -16.96 7.56 5.81
C ASP A 323 -16.75 9.07 6.04
N SER A 324 -16.32 9.50 7.23
CA SER A 324 -16.03 10.92 7.51
C SER A 324 -14.85 11.48 6.72
N LEU A 325 -13.78 10.71 6.51
CA LEU A 325 -12.60 11.15 5.75
C LEU A 325 -12.89 11.23 4.24
N LEU A 326 -13.61 10.25 3.70
CA LEU A 326 -14.02 10.22 2.29
C LEU A 326 -15.04 11.32 2.02
N VAL A 327 -16.07 11.48 2.86
CA VAL A 327 -17.09 12.55 2.70
C VAL A 327 -16.50 13.94 2.89
N LYS A 328 -15.63 14.15 3.90
CA LYS A 328 -14.97 15.46 4.12
C LYS A 328 -14.07 15.86 2.94
N ASN A 329 -13.45 14.88 2.26
CA ASN A 329 -12.57 15.12 1.12
C ASN A 329 -13.22 14.75 -0.23
N GLN A 330 -14.54 14.58 -0.31
CA GLN A 330 -15.23 14.02 -1.48
C GLN A 330 -15.14 14.90 -2.74
N ASN A 331 -14.75 16.16 -2.58
CA ASN A 331 -14.51 17.11 -3.66
C ASN A 331 -13.02 17.47 -3.80
N GLY A 332 -12.14 16.84 -3.03
CA GLY A 332 -10.69 17.08 -3.11
C GLY A 332 -10.10 16.52 -4.40
N PHE A 333 -9.13 17.24 -4.96
CA PHE A 333 -8.40 16.88 -6.20
C PHE A 333 -7.96 15.41 -6.24
N VAL A 334 -7.29 14.95 -5.17
CA VAL A 334 -6.75 13.57 -5.06
C VAL A 334 -7.87 12.53 -5.00
N PHE A 335 -8.99 12.82 -4.33
CA PHE A 335 -10.12 11.90 -4.23
C PHE A 335 -10.84 11.76 -5.58
N ASN A 336 -11.12 12.87 -6.27
CA ASN A 336 -11.70 12.84 -7.61
C ASN A 336 -10.79 12.09 -8.62
N PHE A 337 -9.46 12.22 -8.48
CA PHE A 337 -8.50 11.43 -9.27
C PHE A 337 -8.54 9.93 -8.95
N MET A 338 -8.64 9.56 -7.67
CA MET A 338 -8.82 8.15 -7.28
C MET A 338 -10.13 7.56 -7.83
N VAL A 339 -11.24 8.31 -7.82
CA VAL A 339 -12.50 7.87 -8.45
C VAL A 339 -12.33 7.69 -9.96
N LEU A 340 -11.65 8.62 -10.64
CA LEU A 340 -11.43 8.55 -12.09
C LEU A 340 -10.56 7.35 -12.52
N GLU A 341 -9.46 7.09 -11.82
CA GLU A 341 -8.59 5.93 -12.10
C GLU A 341 -9.24 4.60 -11.68
N ASP A 342 -10.18 4.58 -10.73
CA ASP A 342 -10.97 3.40 -10.39
C ASP A 342 -12.06 3.12 -11.45
N ALA A 343 -12.76 4.16 -11.91
CA ALA A 343 -13.68 4.08 -13.04
C ALA A 343 -12.98 3.64 -14.34
N ALA A 344 -11.72 4.07 -14.56
CA ALA A 344 -10.89 3.65 -15.70
C ALA A 344 -10.40 2.18 -15.65
N LYS A 345 -10.87 1.37 -14.70
CA LYS A 345 -10.51 -0.05 -14.65
C LYS A 345 -11.26 -0.85 -15.71
N ARG A 346 -10.51 -1.33 -16.70
CA ARG A 346 -10.94 -2.33 -17.71
C ARG A 346 -11.53 -3.63 -17.13
N TYR A 347 -11.31 -3.90 -15.84
CA TYR A 347 -11.77 -5.10 -15.16
C TYR A 347 -12.20 -4.78 -13.73
N LYS A 348 -13.39 -5.22 -13.33
CA LYS A 348 -13.92 -5.11 -11.96
C LYS A 348 -14.06 -6.49 -11.31
N GLU A 349 -13.98 -6.56 -9.98
CA GLU A 349 -14.32 -7.78 -9.24
C GLU A 349 -15.84 -7.83 -9.02
N VAL A 350 -16.51 -8.82 -9.60
CA VAL A 350 -17.95 -9.05 -9.44
C VAL A 350 -18.16 -10.31 -8.59
N LEU A 351 -19.11 -10.24 -7.65
CA LEU A 351 -19.55 -11.39 -6.85
C LEU A 351 -20.69 -12.09 -7.58
N ILE A 352 -20.37 -13.18 -8.29
CA ILE A 352 -21.36 -14.01 -9.00
C ILE A 352 -21.84 -15.12 -8.05
N PRO A 353 -23.15 -15.34 -7.85
CA PRO A 353 -23.63 -16.49 -7.09
C PRO A 353 -23.17 -17.78 -7.77
N ILE A 354 -22.68 -18.76 -7.01
CA ILE A 354 -22.41 -20.09 -7.56
C ILE A 354 -23.76 -20.78 -7.78
N GLU A 355 -24.21 -20.82 -9.02
CA GLU A 355 -25.29 -21.71 -9.45
C GLU A 355 -24.87 -23.16 -9.18
N THR A 356 -25.43 -23.76 -8.14
CA THR A 356 -25.40 -25.21 -7.98
C THR A 356 -26.28 -25.81 -9.07
N SER A 357 -25.65 -26.42 -10.08
CA SER A 357 -26.33 -27.03 -11.22
C SER A 357 -27.12 -28.27 -10.80
N THR A 358 -28.31 -28.04 -10.25
CA THR A 358 -29.30 -29.08 -9.96
C THR A 358 -29.90 -29.53 -11.29
N ASN A 359 -29.74 -30.82 -11.62
CA ASN A 359 -30.33 -31.37 -12.84
C ASN A 359 -31.86 -31.32 -12.73
N ASN A 360 -32.51 -30.65 -13.68
CA ASN A 360 -33.96 -30.60 -13.79
C ASN A 360 -34.52 -31.99 -14.14
N ASN A 361 -34.89 -32.76 -13.13
CA ASN A 361 -35.70 -33.99 -13.24
C ASN A 361 -36.35 -34.30 -11.88
N GLU A 362 -37.34 -33.50 -11.47
CA GLU A 362 -38.59 -33.98 -10.88
C GLU A 362 -39.57 -32.82 -10.69
N LEU A 363 -40.79 -32.97 -11.22
CA LEU A 363 -41.93 -32.12 -10.91
C LEU A 363 -42.74 -32.84 -9.83
N ASN A 364 -42.86 -32.26 -8.64
CA ASN A 364 -44.13 -31.99 -7.96
C ASN A 364 -43.92 -31.52 -6.50
N GLU A 365 -44.93 -30.80 -6.00
CA GLU A 365 -45.38 -30.72 -4.60
C GLU A 365 -44.31 -30.75 -3.49
N PHE A 366 -44.07 -29.59 -2.86
CA PHE A 366 -44.71 -29.31 -1.57
C PHE A 366 -44.69 -27.80 -1.25
N GLU A 367 -45.81 -27.25 -0.79
CA GLU A 367 -45.86 -25.88 -0.23
C GLU A 367 -45.33 -25.84 1.21
N ASN A 368 -44.97 -24.63 1.65
CA ASN A 368 -44.71 -24.23 3.04
C ASN A 368 -43.47 -24.86 3.72
N SER A 369 -42.35 -24.14 3.62
CA SER A 369 -41.25 -24.20 4.60
C SER A 369 -40.58 -22.83 4.69
N GLU A 370 -40.01 -22.52 5.87
CA GLU A 370 -39.55 -21.17 6.22
C GLU A 370 -38.25 -20.77 5.49
N VAL A 371 -37.97 -19.46 5.47
CA VAL A 371 -36.80 -18.87 4.78
C VAL A 371 -35.50 -19.19 5.52
N SER A 372 -35.03 -20.42 5.34
CA SER A 372 -33.71 -20.88 5.79
C SER A 372 -32.64 -20.21 4.94
N GLN A 373 -31.88 -19.29 5.53
CA GLN A 373 -30.79 -18.58 4.87
C GLN A 373 -29.57 -19.50 4.70
N THR A 374 -29.61 -20.41 3.73
CA THR A 374 -28.41 -21.08 3.24
C THR A 374 -27.43 -20.03 2.73
N PRO A 375 -26.16 -19.98 3.19
CA PRO A 375 -25.20 -19.00 2.73
C PRO A 375 -24.87 -19.27 1.26
N GLN A 376 -25.44 -18.46 0.36
CA GLN A 376 -25.10 -18.47 -1.06
C GLN A 376 -23.59 -18.21 -1.19
N LYS A 377 -22.85 -19.22 -1.68
CA LYS A 377 -21.42 -19.07 -1.91
C LYS A 377 -21.22 -18.22 -3.16
N PHE A 378 -20.87 -16.96 -2.97
CA PHE A 378 -20.49 -16.08 -4.08
C PHE A 378 -19.04 -16.35 -4.49
N LYS A 379 -18.81 -16.48 -5.80
CA LYS A 379 -17.47 -16.51 -6.38
C LYS A 379 -17.10 -15.11 -6.82
N LYS A 380 -15.96 -14.60 -6.34
CA LYS A 380 -15.30 -13.44 -6.96
C LYS A 380 -14.84 -13.83 -8.36
N VAL A 381 -15.32 -13.11 -9.37
CA VAL A 381 -14.94 -13.26 -10.77
C VAL A 381 -14.53 -11.90 -11.33
N THR A 382 -13.40 -11.86 -12.02
CA THR A 382 -12.93 -10.67 -12.72
C THR A 382 -13.71 -10.51 -14.02
N GLN A 383 -14.61 -9.53 -14.10
CA GLN A 383 -15.42 -9.25 -15.28
C GLN A 383 -14.84 -8.04 -16.04
N TYR A 384 -14.88 -8.09 -17.37
CA TYR A 384 -14.49 -6.98 -18.23
C TYR A 384 -15.54 -5.86 -18.18
N ASP A 385 -15.08 -4.62 -17.98
CA ASP A 385 -15.92 -3.42 -17.98
C ASP A 385 -15.68 -2.62 -19.28
N PRO A 386 -16.65 -2.54 -20.21
CA PRO A 386 -16.50 -1.82 -21.47
C PRO A 386 -16.55 -0.29 -21.30
N GLU A 387 -17.23 0.22 -20.27
CA GLU A 387 -17.30 1.65 -19.98
C GLU A 387 -15.98 2.11 -19.36
N GLY A 388 -15.50 1.37 -18.35
CA GLY A 388 -14.18 1.62 -17.76
C GLY A 388 -13.03 1.45 -18.75
N ALA A 389 -13.15 0.53 -19.72
CA ALA A 389 -12.22 0.45 -20.84
C ALA A 389 -12.28 1.67 -21.78
N THR A 390 -13.47 2.22 -22.02
CA THR A 390 -13.63 3.44 -22.82
C THR A 390 -13.00 4.64 -22.13
N ILE A 391 -13.24 4.82 -20.82
CA ILE A 391 -12.61 5.86 -20.01
C ILE A 391 -11.07 5.70 -20.04
N PHE A 392 -10.56 4.49 -19.85
CA PHE A 392 -9.11 4.18 -19.94
C PHE A 392 -8.49 4.64 -21.27
N PHE A 393 -9.11 4.31 -22.40
CA PHE A 393 -8.60 4.71 -23.72
C PHE A 393 -8.65 6.23 -23.92
N LEU A 394 -9.68 6.91 -23.44
CA LEU A 394 -9.78 8.37 -23.54
C LEU A 394 -8.76 9.09 -22.66
N LEU A 395 -8.49 8.60 -21.44
CA LEU A 395 -7.40 9.13 -20.58
C LEU A 395 -6.04 9.00 -21.26
N TRP A 396 -5.71 7.82 -21.82
CA TRP A 396 -4.46 7.64 -22.55
C TRP A 396 -4.38 8.47 -23.83
N LEU A 397 -5.50 8.65 -24.55
CA LEU A 397 -5.58 9.56 -25.70
C LEU A 397 -5.26 11.01 -25.30
N ILE A 398 -5.81 11.49 -24.18
CA ILE A 398 -5.57 12.83 -23.64
C ILE A 398 -4.10 12.99 -23.19
N ARG A 399 -3.55 12.02 -22.47
CA ARG A 399 -2.14 12.00 -22.02
C ARG A 399 -1.17 12.05 -23.22
N ILE A 400 -1.44 11.27 -24.27
CA ILE A 400 -0.68 11.29 -25.52
C ILE A 400 -0.84 12.62 -26.26
N LEU A 401 -2.06 13.17 -26.31
CA LEU A 401 -2.33 14.48 -26.94
C LEU A 401 -1.51 15.59 -26.27
N PHE A 402 -1.53 15.69 -24.94
CA PHE A 402 -0.68 16.66 -24.22
C PHE A 402 0.80 16.45 -24.50
N PHE A 403 1.30 15.21 -24.52
CA PHE A 403 2.69 14.93 -24.89
C PHE A 403 3.04 15.40 -26.31
N THR A 404 2.14 15.22 -27.29
CA THR A 404 2.36 15.73 -28.65
C THR A 404 2.33 17.26 -28.75
N ILE A 405 1.60 17.94 -27.86
CA ILE A 405 1.53 19.42 -27.81
C ILE A 405 2.78 19.99 -27.11
N GLU A 406 3.19 19.44 -25.96
CA GLU A 406 4.38 19.88 -25.21
C GLU A 406 5.68 19.68 -26.02
N ILE A 407 5.77 18.61 -26.83
CA ILE A 407 6.96 18.39 -27.68
C ILE A 407 6.94 19.24 -28.96
N LEU A 408 5.81 19.84 -29.33
CA LEU A 408 5.59 20.55 -30.60
C LEU A 408 6.55 21.73 -30.83
N PRO A 409 6.89 22.59 -29.84
CA PRO A 409 7.86 23.67 -30.03
C PRO A 409 9.26 23.16 -30.39
N THR A 410 9.67 22.04 -29.78
CA THR A 410 10.95 21.39 -30.11
C THR A 410 10.89 20.72 -31.49
N VAL A 411 9.80 20.02 -31.83
CA VAL A 411 9.61 19.42 -33.16
C VAL A 411 9.61 20.48 -34.27
N ALA A 412 8.88 21.59 -34.10
CA ALA A 412 8.86 22.70 -35.06
C ALA A 412 10.25 23.36 -35.24
N LYS A 413 11.00 23.51 -34.15
CA LYS A 413 12.38 24.01 -34.18
C LYS A 413 13.31 23.05 -34.93
N ILE A 414 13.18 21.73 -34.77
CA ILE A 414 13.97 20.70 -35.48
C ILE A 414 13.59 20.60 -36.95
N ALA A 415 12.30 20.42 -37.25
CA ALA A 415 11.78 20.07 -38.57
C ALA A 415 11.90 21.21 -39.61
N THR A 416 11.94 22.46 -39.15
CA THR A 416 12.26 23.58 -40.06
C THR A 416 13.69 23.50 -40.58
N PRO A 417 14.00 24.00 -41.78
CA PRO A 417 15.37 24.06 -42.29
C PRO A 417 16.24 25.09 -41.52
N VAL A 418 17.48 25.26 -41.95
CA VAL A 418 18.34 26.39 -41.56
C VAL A 418 17.96 27.61 -42.40
N GLY A 419 17.62 28.72 -41.74
CA GLY A 419 17.14 29.95 -42.39
C GLY A 419 18.16 31.09 -42.41
N ALA A 420 17.79 32.21 -43.03
CA ALA A 420 18.61 33.42 -43.08
C ALA A 420 18.89 33.97 -41.67
N TYR A 421 17.91 33.86 -40.76
CA TYR A 421 18.07 34.19 -39.35
C TYR A 421 19.15 33.34 -38.67
N ASP A 422 19.17 32.02 -38.89
CA ASP A 422 20.16 31.14 -38.26
C ASP A 422 21.59 31.47 -38.76
N TRP A 423 21.74 31.79 -40.06
CA TRP A 423 22.98 32.29 -40.66
C TRP A 423 23.40 33.69 -40.19
N ALA A 424 22.45 34.55 -39.81
CA ALA A 424 22.74 35.88 -39.30
C ALA A 424 23.20 35.83 -37.83
N ILE A 425 22.55 35.00 -37.00
CA ILE A 425 23.01 34.71 -35.63
C ILE A 425 24.40 34.07 -35.64
N TYR A 426 24.62 33.04 -36.46
CA TYR A 426 25.92 32.37 -36.53
C TYR A 426 27.08 33.33 -36.87
N ARG A 427 26.93 34.15 -37.91
CA ARG A 427 27.95 35.15 -38.28
C ARG A 427 28.21 36.14 -37.16
N LYS A 428 27.15 36.64 -36.51
CA LYS A 428 27.26 37.56 -35.36
C LYS A 428 28.01 36.90 -34.19
N GLU A 429 27.74 35.63 -33.88
CA GLU A 429 28.46 34.89 -32.84
C GLU A 429 29.93 34.66 -33.23
N GLU A 430 30.23 34.40 -34.50
CA GLU A 430 31.59 34.21 -35.01
C GLU A 430 32.40 35.52 -35.04
N ASP A 431 31.79 36.63 -35.44
CA ASP A 431 32.43 37.96 -35.45
C ASP A 431 32.74 38.46 -34.03
N ILE A 432 31.82 38.23 -33.07
CA ILE A 432 32.08 38.47 -31.64
C ILE A 432 33.22 37.57 -31.14
N ARG A 433 33.26 36.29 -31.54
CA ARG A 433 34.34 35.37 -31.14
C ARG A 433 35.70 35.86 -31.64
N LYS A 434 35.80 36.33 -32.89
CA LYS A 434 37.04 36.90 -33.47
C LYS A 434 37.49 38.18 -32.77
N ASP A 435 36.56 39.08 -32.42
CA ASP A 435 36.88 40.30 -31.65
C ASP A 435 37.41 39.96 -30.24
N LEU A 436 36.83 38.95 -29.58
CA LEU A 436 37.34 38.43 -28.30
C LEU A 436 38.72 37.77 -28.46
N GLU A 437 38.90 36.89 -29.46
CA GLU A 437 40.18 36.25 -29.77
C GLU A 437 41.30 37.29 -30.01
N GLN A 438 41.02 38.35 -30.78
CA GLN A 438 41.97 39.45 -31.03
C GLN A 438 42.26 40.32 -29.79
N LYS A 439 41.31 40.48 -28.87
CA LYS A 439 41.53 41.17 -27.60
C LYS A 439 42.41 40.34 -26.67
N THR A 440 42.17 39.03 -26.61
CA THR A 440 43.01 38.09 -25.86
C THR A 440 44.43 38.03 -26.42
N SER A 441 44.62 37.97 -27.75
CA SER A 441 45.97 37.93 -28.34
C SER A 441 46.77 39.19 -28.02
N LYS A 442 46.18 40.38 -28.20
CA LYS A 442 46.82 41.68 -27.88
C LYS A 442 47.19 41.81 -26.40
N TYR A 443 46.37 41.28 -25.51
CA TYR A 443 46.66 41.25 -24.07
C TYR A 443 47.85 40.32 -23.75
N LEU A 444 47.90 39.13 -24.38
CA LEU A 444 49.02 38.21 -24.23
C LEU A 444 50.33 38.78 -24.81
N GLU A 445 50.30 39.38 -25.99
CA GLU A 445 51.42 40.12 -26.58
C GLU A 445 51.92 41.24 -25.65
N GLN A 446 51.02 41.97 -25.00
CA GLN A 446 51.38 43.00 -24.04
C GLN A 446 52.05 42.42 -22.80
N GLN A 447 51.57 41.29 -22.25
CA GLN A 447 52.26 40.60 -21.17
C GLN A 447 53.60 39.97 -21.58
N GLN A 448 53.77 39.58 -22.85
CA GLN A 448 55.06 39.10 -23.37
C GLN A 448 56.05 40.26 -23.42
N ARG A 449 55.70 41.39 -24.06
CA ARG A 449 56.55 42.59 -24.09
C ARG A 449 56.90 43.13 -22.70
N LEU A 450 56.00 43.04 -21.72
CA LEU A 450 56.30 43.43 -20.34
C LEU A 450 57.36 42.52 -19.69
N ARG A 451 57.27 41.20 -19.88
CA ARG A 451 58.30 40.25 -19.42
C ARG A 451 59.62 40.42 -20.17
N GLU A 452 59.59 40.63 -21.48
CA GLU A 452 60.79 40.92 -22.27
C GLU A 452 61.52 42.19 -21.77
N ILE A 453 60.77 43.22 -21.36
CA ILE A 453 61.33 44.44 -20.74
C ILE A 453 61.90 44.16 -19.34
N GLU A 454 61.23 43.34 -18.54
CA GLU A 454 61.69 42.91 -17.21
C GLU A 454 62.98 42.07 -17.28
N ASP A 455 63.01 41.06 -18.16
CA ASP A 455 64.18 40.22 -18.47
C ASP A 455 65.38 41.06 -18.98
N LEU A 456 65.12 42.06 -19.83
CA LEU A 456 66.16 42.97 -20.33
C LEU A 456 66.70 43.88 -19.22
N ALA A 457 65.82 44.43 -18.37
CA ALA A 457 66.22 45.27 -17.24
C ALA A 457 67.03 44.47 -16.19
N GLU A 458 66.65 43.23 -15.90
CA GLU A 458 67.45 42.34 -15.04
C GLU A 458 68.82 42.04 -15.66
N GLN A 459 68.88 41.74 -16.97
CA GLN A 459 70.15 41.55 -17.66
C GLN A 459 71.04 42.81 -17.67
N GLU A 460 70.49 44.02 -17.76
CA GLU A 460 71.26 45.25 -17.65
C GLU A 460 71.79 45.45 -16.23
N GLN A 461 70.96 45.27 -15.19
CA GLN A 461 71.41 45.32 -13.80
C GLN A 461 72.51 44.29 -13.49
N ILE A 462 72.40 43.05 -14.01
CA ILE A 462 73.44 42.03 -13.87
C ILE A 462 74.74 42.49 -14.56
N LYS A 463 74.67 43.02 -15.79
CA LYS A 463 75.86 43.53 -16.51
C LYS A 463 76.53 44.69 -15.76
N GLU A 464 75.76 45.63 -15.21
CA GLU A 464 76.30 46.72 -14.39
C GLU A 464 76.94 46.19 -13.11
N ARG A 465 76.28 45.28 -12.40
CA ARG A 465 76.80 44.66 -11.17
C ARG A 465 78.11 43.92 -11.42
N THR A 466 78.16 43.06 -12.44
CA THR A 466 79.36 42.35 -12.86
C THR A 466 80.47 43.31 -13.32
N LYS A 467 80.14 44.45 -13.92
CA LYS A 467 81.14 45.48 -14.25
C LYS A 467 81.74 46.11 -12.99
N ILE A 468 80.90 46.51 -12.03
CA ILE A 468 81.33 47.06 -10.73
C ILE A 468 82.20 46.04 -9.97
N GLU A 469 81.82 44.76 -9.96
CA GLU A 469 82.59 43.68 -9.36
C GLU A 469 83.96 43.48 -10.03
N ASN A 470 84.03 43.56 -11.35
CA ASN A 470 85.30 43.48 -12.11
C ASN A 470 86.21 44.70 -11.87
N ASP A 471 85.66 45.92 -11.87
CA ASP A 471 86.42 47.14 -11.61
C ASP A 471 86.95 47.17 -10.16
N LEU A 472 86.14 46.69 -9.19
CA LEU A 472 86.56 46.48 -7.79
C LEU A 472 87.67 45.41 -7.69
N HIS A 473 87.52 44.28 -8.39
CA HIS A 473 88.52 43.22 -8.40
C HIS A 473 89.86 43.68 -9.00
N LYS A 474 89.82 44.49 -10.07
CA LYS A 474 91.00 45.14 -10.65
C LYS A 474 91.66 46.13 -9.69
N GLY A 475 90.87 46.88 -8.91
CA GLY A 475 91.38 47.72 -7.81
C GLY A 475 92.12 46.89 -6.75
N LEU A 476 91.49 45.83 -6.24
CA LEU A 476 92.09 44.90 -5.27
C LEU A 476 93.38 44.26 -5.80
N LEU A 477 93.40 43.77 -7.04
CA LEU A 477 94.60 43.23 -7.68
C LEU A 477 95.71 44.27 -7.80
N THR A 478 95.38 45.55 -8.01
CA THR A 478 96.37 46.64 -8.09
C THR A 478 96.99 46.92 -6.71
N GLU A 479 96.21 46.94 -5.63
CA GLU A 479 96.75 47.09 -4.27
C GLU A 479 97.57 45.86 -3.83
N ILE A 480 97.13 44.64 -4.18
CA ILE A 480 97.89 43.41 -3.94
C ILE A 480 99.22 43.45 -4.73
N ALA A 481 99.21 43.92 -5.99
CA ALA A 481 100.42 44.06 -6.79
C ALA A 481 101.39 45.12 -6.22
N LYS A 482 100.89 46.24 -5.69
CA LYS A 482 101.74 47.21 -4.96
C LYS A 482 102.37 46.58 -3.72
N ALA A 483 101.59 45.90 -2.88
CA ALA A 483 102.10 45.23 -1.69
C ALA A 483 103.13 44.13 -2.05
N GLN A 484 102.92 43.42 -3.16
CA GLN A 484 103.90 42.47 -3.68
C GLN A 484 105.15 43.16 -4.24
N ASP A 485 105.05 44.30 -4.93
CA ASP A 485 106.22 45.07 -5.38
C ASP A 485 107.00 45.69 -4.21
N GLU A 486 106.34 46.14 -3.13
CA GLU A 486 107.03 46.56 -1.90
C GLU A 486 107.81 45.42 -1.22
N VAL A 487 107.21 44.22 -1.15
CA VAL A 487 107.88 43.01 -0.63
C VAL A 487 108.99 42.53 -1.58
N ALA A 488 108.77 42.59 -2.89
CA ALA A 488 109.75 42.21 -3.90
C ALA A 488 110.92 43.19 -3.96
N ARG A 489 110.67 44.50 -3.84
CA ARG A 489 111.72 45.53 -3.74
C ARG A 489 112.61 45.31 -2.54
N LYS A 490 112.06 45.04 -1.34
CA LYS A 490 112.87 44.67 -0.17
C LYS A 490 113.79 43.48 -0.48
N LYS A 491 113.27 42.42 -1.10
CA LYS A 491 114.08 41.24 -1.51
C LYS A 491 115.05 41.49 -2.66
N ILE A 492 114.74 42.40 -3.58
CA ILE A 492 115.64 42.81 -4.67
C ILE A 492 116.71 43.77 -4.16
N GLU A 493 116.45 44.55 -3.11
CA GLU A 493 117.42 45.41 -2.44
C GLU A 493 118.40 44.57 -1.63
N GLU A 494 117.91 43.57 -0.88
CA GLU A 494 118.71 42.46 -0.30
C GLU A 494 119.59 41.74 -1.35
N PHE A 495 119.16 41.69 -2.62
CA PHE A 495 119.88 41.02 -3.72
C PHE A 495 120.77 41.97 -4.56
N LYS A 496 120.46 43.28 -4.63
CA LYS A 496 121.25 44.29 -5.36
C LYS A 496 122.45 44.78 -4.57
N GLN A 497 122.44 44.60 -3.25
CA GLN A 497 123.64 44.61 -2.39
C GLN A 497 124.71 43.55 -2.80
N LYS A 498 124.51 42.84 -3.94
CA LYS A 498 125.27 41.69 -4.41
C LYS A 498 125.62 41.72 -5.93
N HIS A 499 125.23 42.72 -6.77
CA HIS A 499 125.23 42.66 -8.27
C HIS A 499 125.69 43.90 -9.13
N LEU A 500 125.02 44.26 -10.26
CA LEU A 500 125.65 44.61 -11.59
C LEU A 500 125.19 45.92 -12.36
N PRO A 501 126.01 46.50 -13.30
CA PRO A 501 125.74 47.69 -14.17
C PRO A 501 125.79 47.44 -15.73
N VAL A 502 126.07 48.38 -16.68
CA VAL A 502 125.29 49.51 -17.33
C VAL A 502 125.99 50.02 -18.65
N LYS A 503 125.29 50.32 -19.78
CA LYS A 503 125.65 51.34 -20.84
C LYS A 503 124.56 51.66 -21.92
N GLN A 504 124.87 52.48 -22.94
CA GLN A 504 123.95 53.44 -23.64
C GLN A 504 124.31 53.75 -25.13
N ASN A 505 123.31 54.08 -25.97
CA ASN A 505 123.31 55.01 -27.14
C ASN A 505 121.91 54.98 -27.83
N GLY A 506 121.52 55.83 -28.81
CA GLY A 506 122.16 56.95 -29.55
C GLY A 506 121.10 57.82 -30.27
N ILE A 507 121.48 58.93 -30.95
CA ILE A 507 120.62 60.12 -31.22
C ILE A 507 120.93 60.82 -32.58
N GLU A 508 119.94 61.48 -33.21
CA GLU A 508 120.08 62.76 -33.97
C GLU A 508 119.29 63.81 -33.13
N ILE A 509 119.82 64.95 -32.67
CA ILE A 509 120.95 65.79 -33.10
C ILE A 509 122.26 65.48 -32.36
#